data_AF-I0S7R6-F1
#
_entry.id   AF-I0S7R6-F1
#
_cell.length_a   1.000
_cell.length_b   1.000
_cell.length_c   1.000
_cell.angle_alpha   90.00
_cell.angle_beta   90.00
_cell.angle_gamma   90.00
#
_symmetry.space_group_name_H-M   'P 1'
#
loop_
_entity.id
_entity.type
_entity.pdbx_description
1 polymer ?
#
loop_
_entity_poly.entity_id
_entity_poly.type
_entity_poly.pdbx_seq_one_letter_code
_entity_poly.pdbx_strand_id
1 'polypeptide(L)'
;MNRLKELRKQKKQTQKELALELKIPLRTLQSWENKESQIKQDKAQTLADYFGVSVGYLLGYDDITKVDVTDVETFKLFEKVADEQTKEFGLKEITDIEQLKELKSDALIALKFIESIRNSLTIGVIKPYSYPWKMEEISNILLDLLTTIERREQELAD
;
A
#
# COMPACT_ATOMS: atom_id res chain seq x y z
N MET A 1 9.73 13.23 12.67
CA MET A 1 10.05 11.84 13.09
C MET A 1 10.86 11.19 11.95
N ASN A 2 11.67 10.16 12.19
CA ASN A 2 12.27 9.31 11.13
C ASN A 2 12.75 8.00 11.77
N ARG A 3 12.91 6.93 10.96
CA ARG A 3 13.32 5.58 11.37
C ARG A 3 14.77 5.22 11.01
N LEU A 4 15.57 6.21 10.59
CA LEU A 4 16.93 5.97 10.08
C LEU A 4 17.83 5.22 11.08
N LYS A 5 17.78 5.63 12.35
CA LYS A 5 18.56 5.00 13.42
C LYS A 5 18.14 3.55 13.69
N GLU A 6 16.85 3.28 13.57
CA GLU A 6 16.27 1.94 13.77
C GLU A 6 16.69 1.01 12.64
N LEU A 7 16.49 1.45 11.39
CA LEU A 7 16.87 0.71 10.19
C LEU A 7 18.38 0.38 10.14
N ARG A 8 19.23 1.35 10.50
CA ARG A 8 20.68 1.09 10.61
C ARG A 8 21.00 0.02 11.66
N LYS A 9 20.35 0.08 12.82
CA LYS A 9 20.55 -0.89 13.91
C LYS A 9 20.04 -2.27 13.52
N GLN A 10 18.94 -2.38 12.79
CA GLN A 10 18.42 -3.65 12.26
C GLN A 10 19.43 -4.31 11.32
N LYS A 11 20.10 -3.54 10.46
CA LYS A 11 21.22 -4.00 9.63
C LYS A 11 22.53 -4.22 10.39
N LYS A 12 22.57 -4.00 11.71
CA LYS A 12 23.76 -4.15 12.58
C LYS A 12 24.96 -3.28 12.18
N GLN A 13 24.71 -2.12 11.55
CA GLN A 13 25.77 -1.23 11.09
C GLN A 13 26.06 -0.11 12.09
N THR A 14 27.30 0.36 12.14
CA THR A 14 27.71 1.58 12.84
C THR A 14 27.36 2.82 12.01
N GLN A 15 27.29 4.00 12.65
CA GLN A 15 27.10 5.26 11.91
C GLN A 15 28.24 5.52 10.92
N LYS A 16 29.46 5.08 11.23
CA LYS A 16 30.63 5.24 10.37
C LYS A 16 30.53 4.38 9.11
N GLU A 17 30.10 3.13 9.26
CA GLU A 17 29.91 2.20 8.14
C GLU A 17 28.86 2.71 7.16
N LEU A 18 27.67 3.06 7.66
CA LEU A 18 26.59 3.58 6.83
C LEU A 18 26.97 4.90 6.12
N ALA A 19 27.65 5.80 6.82
CA ALA A 19 28.13 7.05 6.26
C ALA A 19 29.13 6.82 5.11
N LEU A 20 30.05 5.86 5.27
CA LEU A 20 31.03 5.51 4.25
C LEU A 20 30.36 4.88 3.01
N GLU A 21 29.46 3.92 3.24
CA GLU A 21 28.78 3.17 2.19
C GLU A 21 27.92 4.07 1.30
N LEU A 22 27.16 4.97 1.91
CA LEU A 22 26.28 5.90 1.20
C LEU A 22 26.97 7.22 0.82
N LYS A 23 28.27 7.36 1.09
CA LYS A 23 29.05 8.59 0.85
C LYS A 23 28.39 9.84 1.46
N ILE A 24 27.82 9.68 2.66
CA ILE A 24 27.21 10.76 3.44
C ILE A 24 28.21 11.19 4.51
N PRO A 25 28.44 12.50 4.74
CA PRO A 25 29.27 12.94 5.85
C PRO A 25 28.73 12.41 7.19
N LEU A 26 29.59 11.82 8.03
CA LEU A 26 29.19 11.22 9.30
C LEU A 26 28.36 12.17 10.18
N ARG A 27 28.75 13.45 10.24
CA ARG A 27 28.05 14.49 11.01
C ARG A 27 26.63 14.73 10.49
N THR A 28 26.44 14.65 9.18
CA THR A 28 25.12 14.77 8.55
C THR A 28 24.24 13.59 8.93
N LEU A 29 24.77 12.37 8.87
CA LEU A 29 24.04 11.17 9.30
C LEU A 29 23.62 11.24 10.78
N GLN A 30 24.52 11.69 11.66
CA GLN A 30 24.24 11.88 13.08
C GLN A 30 23.12 12.91 13.32
N SER A 31 23.20 14.04 12.64
CA SER A 31 22.18 15.09 12.70
C SER A 31 20.80 14.58 12.25
N TRP A 32 20.75 13.72 11.21
CA TRP A 32 19.50 13.09 10.77
C TRP A 32 18.95 12.10 11.79
N GLU A 33 19.78 11.22 12.36
CA GLU A 33 19.35 10.25 13.39
C GLU A 33 18.88 10.91 14.68
N ASN A 34 19.49 12.04 15.05
CA ASN A 34 19.12 12.83 16.22
C ASN A 34 17.98 13.82 15.95
N LYS A 35 17.49 13.90 14.70
CA LYS A 35 16.42 14.82 14.27
C LYS A 35 16.81 16.30 14.38
N GLU A 36 18.10 16.60 14.42
CA GLU A 36 18.66 17.95 14.42
C GLU A 36 18.53 18.63 13.04
N SER A 37 18.36 17.84 11.97
CA SER A 37 18.10 18.34 10.62
C SER A 37 17.16 17.42 9.85
N GLN A 38 16.44 17.99 8.88
CA GLN A 38 15.57 17.22 7.98
C GLN A 38 16.37 16.52 6.88
N ILE A 39 15.92 15.33 6.50
CA ILE A 39 16.45 14.59 5.35
C ILE A 39 15.73 15.13 4.11
N LYS A 40 16.49 15.69 3.16
CA LYS A 40 15.94 16.15 1.89
C LYS A 40 15.49 14.97 1.03
N GLN A 41 14.53 15.19 0.13
CA GLN A 41 13.89 14.15 -0.67
C GLN A 41 14.88 13.28 -1.46
N ASP A 42 15.90 13.89 -2.06
CA ASP A 42 16.97 13.19 -2.81
C ASP A 42 17.74 12.19 -1.94
N LYS A 43 18.06 12.59 -0.70
CA LYS A 43 18.74 11.73 0.28
C LYS A 43 17.80 10.71 0.90
N ALA A 44 16.55 11.08 1.13
CA ALA A 44 15.53 10.18 1.66
C ALA A 44 15.29 9.01 0.69
N GLN A 45 15.20 9.27 -0.61
CA GLN A 45 15.09 8.22 -1.63
C GLN A 45 16.27 7.26 -1.59
N THR A 46 17.50 7.80 -1.60
CA THR A 46 18.73 6.98 -1.53
C THR A 46 18.76 6.08 -0.28
N LEU A 47 18.39 6.63 0.88
CA LEU A 47 18.32 5.88 2.13
C LEU A 47 17.22 4.82 2.08
N ALA A 48 16.04 5.16 1.58
CA ALA A 48 14.92 4.25 1.46
C ALA A 48 15.25 3.06 0.55
N ASP A 49 15.88 3.32 -0.59
CA ASP A 49 16.34 2.28 -1.52
C ASP A 49 17.42 1.39 -0.89
N TYR A 50 18.38 1.99 -0.16
CA TYR A 50 19.39 1.25 0.57
C TYR A 50 18.79 0.28 1.61
N PHE A 51 17.76 0.72 2.34
CA PHE A 51 17.12 -0.08 3.37
C PHE A 51 16.01 -1.00 2.84
N GLY A 52 15.65 -0.91 1.55
CA GLY A 52 14.53 -1.67 1.01
C GLY A 52 13.20 -1.27 1.65
N VAL A 53 12.99 0.03 1.88
CA VAL A 53 11.74 0.57 2.47
C VAL A 53 11.17 1.71 1.63
N SER A 54 9.94 2.12 1.90
CA SER A 54 9.37 3.31 1.25
C SER A 54 9.99 4.58 1.85
N VAL A 55 9.97 5.68 1.10
CA VAL A 55 10.42 6.99 1.63
C VAL A 55 9.53 7.42 2.80
N GLY A 56 8.22 7.17 2.72
CA GLY A 56 7.28 7.46 3.79
C GLY A 56 7.61 6.67 5.06
N TYR A 57 7.95 5.39 4.95
CA TYR A 57 8.38 4.56 6.08
C TYR A 57 9.68 5.07 6.71
N LEU A 58 10.69 5.41 5.90
CA LEU A 58 11.95 5.98 6.37
C LEU A 58 11.71 7.27 7.18
N LEU A 59 10.86 8.16 6.65
CA LEU A 59 10.54 9.45 7.26
C LEU A 59 9.48 9.34 8.38
N GLY A 60 8.88 8.16 8.58
CA GLY A 60 7.88 7.91 9.61
C GLY A 60 6.51 8.52 9.31
N TYR A 61 6.13 8.58 8.02
CA TYR A 61 4.81 9.01 7.56
C TYR A 61 3.81 7.85 7.42
N ASP A 62 4.28 6.62 7.19
CA ASP A 62 3.47 5.40 7.08
C ASP A 62 4.20 4.18 7.68
N ASP A 63 3.51 3.06 7.82
CA ASP A 63 4.07 1.77 8.29
C ASP A 63 4.36 0.78 7.14
N ILE A 64 4.44 1.26 5.90
CA ILE A 64 4.58 0.41 4.70
C ILE A 64 6.07 0.21 4.37
N THR A 65 6.64 -0.94 4.76
CA THR A 65 7.94 -1.37 4.22
C THR A 65 7.78 -1.72 2.74
N LYS A 66 8.79 -1.46 1.89
CA LYS A 66 8.74 -1.97 0.51
C LYS A 66 8.71 -3.49 0.63
N VAL A 67 7.63 -4.09 0.17
CA VAL A 67 7.45 -5.53 0.22
C VAL A 67 8.33 -6.13 -0.88
N ASP A 68 9.29 -6.97 -0.48
CA ASP A 68 10.06 -7.76 -1.43
C ASP A 68 9.22 -8.97 -1.83
N VAL A 69 8.60 -8.90 -3.01
CA VAL A 69 7.58 -9.85 -3.50
C VAL A 69 8.16 -11.24 -3.80
N THR A 70 9.48 -11.43 -3.63
CA THR A 70 10.18 -12.70 -3.92
C THR A 70 10.28 -13.67 -2.74
N ASP A 71 9.88 -13.27 -1.53
CA ASP A 71 9.89 -14.18 -0.37
C ASP A 71 8.63 -15.08 -0.36
N VAL A 72 8.85 -16.39 -0.34
CA VAL A 72 7.79 -17.41 -0.31
C VAL A 72 6.87 -17.24 0.91
N GLU A 73 7.39 -16.80 2.05
CA GLU A 73 6.55 -16.51 3.22
C GLU A 73 5.65 -15.30 2.99
N THR A 74 6.18 -14.29 2.30
CA THR A 74 5.43 -13.08 1.94
C THR A 74 4.35 -13.41 0.90
N PHE A 75 4.65 -14.26 -0.10
CA PHE A 75 3.67 -14.75 -1.07
C PHE A 75 2.55 -15.55 -0.41
N LYS A 76 2.88 -16.46 0.50
CA LYS A 76 1.87 -17.20 1.29
C LYS A 76 1.00 -16.27 2.15
N LEU A 77 1.58 -15.20 2.69
CA LEU A 77 0.82 -14.20 3.42
C LEU A 77 -0.16 -13.47 2.50
N PHE A 78 0.28 -13.09 1.30
CA PHE A 78 -0.60 -12.49 0.29
C PHE A 78 -1.72 -13.43 -0.15
N GLU A 79 -1.41 -14.70 -0.45
CA GLU A 79 -2.43 -15.71 -0.77
C GLU A 79 -3.45 -15.86 0.36
N LYS A 80 -2.99 -15.89 1.62
CA LYS A 80 -3.87 -15.99 2.78
C LYS A 80 -4.78 -14.76 2.93
N VAL A 81 -4.23 -13.56 2.79
CA VAL A 81 -5.00 -12.30 2.83
C VAL A 81 -6.03 -12.26 1.71
N ALA A 82 -5.62 -12.67 0.51
CA ALA A 82 -6.52 -12.78 -0.63
C ALA A 82 -7.64 -13.79 -0.32
N ASP A 83 -7.32 -14.98 0.21
CA ASP A 83 -8.31 -16.00 0.59
C ASP A 83 -9.33 -15.48 1.62
N GLU A 84 -8.86 -14.69 2.59
CA GLU A 84 -9.69 -14.03 3.60
C GLU A 84 -10.63 -12.99 2.96
N GLN A 85 -10.15 -12.19 2.01
CA GLN A 85 -11.00 -11.24 1.27
C GLN A 85 -12.08 -11.95 0.43
N THR A 86 -11.75 -13.08 -0.21
CA THR A 86 -12.75 -13.87 -0.95
C THR A 86 -13.87 -14.37 -0.04
N LYS A 87 -13.52 -14.74 1.20
CA LYS A 87 -14.49 -15.14 2.23
C LYS A 87 -15.32 -13.95 2.72
N GLU A 88 -14.69 -12.80 2.93
CA GLU A 88 -15.37 -11.58 3.39
C GLU A 88 -16.48 -11.15 2.43
N PHE A 89 -16.23 -11.20 1.11
CA PHE A 89 -17.24 -10.96 0.08
C PHE A 89 -18.20 -12.13 -0.14
N GLY A 90 -18.02 -13.27 0.52
CA GLY A 90 -18.85 -14.47 0.35
C GLY A 90 -18.69 -15.18 -1.00
N LEU A 91 -17.66 -14.84 -1.79
CA LEU A 91 -17.48 -15.33 -3.16
C LEU A 91 -16.95 -16.77 -3.23
N LYS A 92 -16.45 -17.31 -2.11
CA LYS A 92 -15.99 -18.71 -2.03
C LYS A 92 -17.10 -19.72 -2.34
N GLU A 93 -18.32 -19.40 -1.94
CA GLU A 93 -19.48 -20.27 -2.13
C GLU A 93 -20.02 -20.22 -3.56
N ILE A 94 -19.61 -19.23 -4.35
CA ILE A 94 -19.98 -19.13 -5.77
C ILE A 94 -19.05 -20.05 -6.57
N THR A 95 -19.65 -21.05 -7.21
CA THR A 95 -18.97 -22.03 -8.07
C THR A 95 -19.35 -21.87 -9.54
N ASP A 96 -20.39 -21.09 -9.84
CA ASP A 96 -20.86 -20.83 -11.18
C ASP A 96 -20.20 -19.55 -11.74
N ILE A 97 -19.40 -19.72 -12.79
CA ILE A 97 -18.67 -18.63 -13.44
C ILE A 97 -19.62 -17.59 -14.03
N GLU A 98 -20.81 -17.98 -14.52
CA GLU A 98 -21.74 -17.00 -15.10
C GLU A 98 -22.31 -16.07 -14.02
N GLN A 99 -22.54 -16.58 -12.80
CA GLN A 99 -22.93 -15.74 -11.66
C GLN A 99 -21.85 -14.72 -11.28
N LEU A 100 -20.56 -15.11 -11.38
CA LEU A 100 -19.45 -14.19 -11.15
C LEU A 100 -19.38 -13.08 -12.20
N LYS A 101 -19.57 -13.43 -13.48
CA LYS A 101 -19.61 -12.45 -14.59
C LYS A 101 -20.76 -11.47 -14.45
N GLU A 102 -21.95 -11.95 -14.06
CA GLU A 102 -23.11 -11.11 -13.81
C GLU A 102 -22.82 -10.13 -12.66
N LEU A 103 -22.32 -10.64 -11.53
CA LEU A 103 -21.94 -9.81 -10.39
C LEU A 103 -20.85 -8.79 -10.73
N LYS A 104 -19.87 -9.17 -11.57
CA LYS A 104 -18.82 -8.28 -12.07
C LYS A 104 -19.41 -7.12 -12.87
N SER A 105 -20.35 -7.42 -13.76
CA SER A 105 -21.06 -6.41 -14.55
C SER A 105 -21.82 -5.44 -13.64
N ASP A 106 -22.56 -5.96 -12.67
CA ASP A 106 -23.32 -5.14 -11.71
C ASP A 106 -22.41 -4.23 -10.87
N ALA A 107 -21.29 -4.77 -10.37
CA ALA A 107 -20.31 -4.00 -9.61
C ALA A 107 -19.66 -2.89 -10.46
N LEU A 108 -19.36 -3.15 -11.75
CA LEU A 108 -18.84 -2.14 -12.67
C LEU A 108 -19.86 -1.01 -12.93
N ILE A 109 -21.13 -1.36 -13.09
CA ILE A 109 -22.21 -0.38 -13.27
C ILE A 109 -22.34 0.49 -12.01
N ALA A 110 -22.36 -0.15 -10.83
CA ALA A 110 -22.42 0.56 -9.55
C ALA A 110 -21.24 1.51 -9.35
N LEU A 111 -20.01 1.06 -9.66
CA LEU A 111 -18.80 1.88 -9.56
C LEU A 111 -18.90 3.11 -10.45
N LYS A 112 -19.23 2.92 -11.73
CA LYS A 112 -19.40 4.02 -12.68
C LYS A 112 -20.45 5.03 -12.22
N PHE A 113 -21.57 4.54 -11.68
CA PHE A 113 -22.64 5.39 -11.16
C PHE A 113 -22.18 6.21 -9.94
N ILE A 114 -21.53 5.57 -8.98
CA ILE A 114 -21.04 6.23 -7.76
C ILE A 114 -19.97 7.27 -8.09
N GLU A 115 -19.02 6.96 -8.97
CA GLU A 115 -18.00 7.90 -9.39
C GLU A 115 -18.60 9.12 -10.11
N SER A 116 -19.60 8.90 -10.97
CA SER A 116 -20.32 9.98 -11.64
C SER A 116 -20.97 10.94 -10.64
N ILE A 117 -21.63 10.42 -9.61
CA ILE A 117 -22.25 11.23 -8.56
C ILE A 117 -21.19 11.92 -7.71
N ARG A 118 -20.16 11.19 -7.26
CA ARG A 118 -19.05 11.73 -6.47
C ARG A 118 -18.43 12.94 -7.17
N ASN A 119 -18.10 12.80 -8.46
CA ASN A 119 -17.49 13.85 -9.25
C ASN A 119 -18.40 15.07 -9.37
N SER A 120 -19.72 14.85 -9.53
CA SER A 120 -20.71 15.94 -9.59
C SER A 120 -20.87 16.68 -8.25
N LEU A 121 -20.65 16.00 -7.13
CA LEU A 121 -20.74 16.57 -5.77
C LEU A 121 -19.41 17.14 -5.26
N THR A 122 -18.30 16.87 -5.95
CA THR A 122 -16.97 17.30 -5.52
C THR A 122 -16.72 18.73 -5.97
N ILE A 123 -16.72 19.66 -5.00
CA ILE A 123 -16.36 21.06 -5.23
C ILE A 123 -15.09 21.36 -4.43
N GLY A 124 -13.95 21.36 -5.11
CA GLY A 124 -12.63 21.54 -4.48
C GLY A 124 -12.15 20.28 -3.77
N VAL A 125 -11.51 20.45 -2.60
CA VAL A 125 -10.94 19.33 -1.83
C VAL A 125 -12.04 18.53 -1.15
N ILE A 126 -12.03 17.20 -1.32
CA ILE A 126 -12.95 16.28 -0.63
C ILE A 126 -12.69 16.37 0.88
N LYS A 127 -13.74 16.70 1.64
CA LYS A 127 -13.66 16.78 3.10
C LYS A 127 -13.87 15.39 3.73
N PRO A 128 -13.09 15.01 4.75
CA PRO A 128 -13.36 13.78 5.51
C PRO A 128 -14.81 13.72 6.01
N TYR A 129 -15.41 12.53 6.00
CA TYR A 129 -16.80 12.27 6.41
C TYR A 129 -17.90 12.93 5.55
N SER A 130 -17.55 13.65 4.48
CA SER A 130 -18.51 14.20 3.52
C SER A 130 -19.13 13.10 2.64
N TYR A 131 -20.24 13.41 1.96
CA TYR A 131 -20.85 12.46 1.02
C TYR A 131 -19.90 12.02 -0.11
N PRO A 132 -19.13 12.93 -0.77
CA PRO A 132 -18.11 12.50 -1.73
C PRO A 132 -17.05 11.56 -1.14
N TRP A 133 -16.65 11.78 0.12
CA TRP A 133 -15.70 10.90 0.81
C TRP A 133 -16.29 9.51 1.09
N LYS A 134 -17.54 9.44 1.56
CA LYS A 134 -18.24 8.15 1.72
C LYS A 134 -18.41 7.42 0.39
N MET A 135 -18.64 8.16 -0.70
CA MET A 135 -18.71 7.59 -2.04
C MET A 135 -17.34 7.07 -2.52
N GLU A 136 -16.25 7.73 -2.13
CA GLU A 136 -14.89 7.23 -2.35
C GLU A 136 -14.64 5.92 -1.58
N GLU A 137 -15.05 5.84 -0.31
CA GLU A 137 -14.99 4.59 0.45
C GLU A 137 -15.76 3.46 -0.25
N ILE A 138 -16.99 3.71 -0.70
CA ILE A 138 -17.78 2.71 -1.43
C ILE A 138 -17.12 2.34 -2.76
N SER A 139 -16.54 3.30 -3.46
CA SER A 139 -15.81 3.04 -4.72
C SER A 139 -14.63 2.09 -4.48
N ASN A 140 -13.89 2.28 -3.39
CA ASN A 140 -12.77 1.40 -3.03
C ASN A 140 -13.27 -0.02 -2.70
N ILE A 141 -14.36 -0.15 -1.94
CA ILE A 141 -14.98 -1.47 -1.68
C ILE A 141 -15.40 -2.17 -2.98
N LEU A 142 -15.96 -1.43 -3.94
CA LEU A 142 -16.33 -1.99 -5.24
C LEU A 142 -15.12 -2.42 -6.07
N LEU A 143 -14.01 -1.68 -6.01
CA LEU A 143 -12.75 -2.06 -6.66
C LEU A 143 -12.15 -3.33 -6.04
N ASP A 144 -12.20 -3.45 -4.71
CA ASP A 144 -11.77 -4.66 -3.99
C ASP A 144 -12.64 -5.86 -4.35
N LEU A 145 -13.96 -5.67 -4.45
CA LEU A 145 -14.89 -6.70 -4.92
C LEU A 145 -14.56 -7.15 -6.34
N LEU A 146 -14.36 -6.21 -7.28
CA LEU A 146 -14.04 -6.53 -8.68
C LEU A 146 -12.74 -7.33 -8.80
N THR A 147 -11.70 -6.91 -8.09
CA THR A 147 -10.41 -7.63 -8.04
C THR A 147 -10.58 -9.04 -7.47
N THR A 148 -11.43 -9.18 -6.46
CA THR A 148 -11.73 -10.49 -5.84
C THR A 148 -12.53 -11.40 -6.77
N ILE A 149 -13.49 -10.85 -7.54
CA ILE A 149 -14.24 -11.61 -8.55
C ILE A 149 -13.27 -12.12 -9.63
N GLU A 150 -12.39 -11.28 -10.15
CA GLU A 150 -11.41 -11.67 -11.19
C GLU A 150 -10.52 -12.83 -10.75
N ARG A 151 -10.04 -12.78 -9.51
CA ARG A 151 -9.27 -13.87 -8.94
C ARG A 151 -10.11 -15.15 -8.80
N ARG A 152 -11.37 -15.03 -8.35
CA ARG A 152 -12.26 -16.19 -8.24
C ARG A 152 -12.59 -16.81 -9.60
N GLU A 153 -12.75 -16.00 -10.64
CA GLU A 153 -12.90 -16.47 -12.03
C GLU A 153 -11.67 -17.27 -12.47
N GLN A 154 -10.45 -16.80 -12.16
CA GLN A 154 -9.20 -17.53 -12.45
C GLN A 154 -9.12 -18.86 -11.70
N GLU A 155 -9.41 -18.87 -10.39
CA GLU A 155 -9.42 -20.09 -9.56
C GLU A 155 -10.39 -21.17 -10.06
N LEU A 156 -11.48 -20.78 -10.75
CA LEU A 156 -12.46 -21.72 -11.31
C LEU A 156 -12.13 -22.15 -12.74
N ALA A 157 -11.22 -21.44 -13.42
CA ALA A 157 -10.80 -21.75 -14.78
C ALA A 157 -9.60 -22.70 -14.85
N ASP A 158 -8.81 -22.79 -13.76
CA ASP A 158 -7.67 -23.69 -13.57
C ASP A 158 -8.10 -25.09 -13.06
#